data_AF-A0AAD6V0A5-F1
#
_entry.id   AF-A0AAD6V0A5-F1
#
_cell.length_a   1.000
_cell.length_b   1.000
_cell.length_c   1.000
_cell.angle_alpha   90.00
_cell.angle_beta   90.00
_cell.angle_gamma   90.00
#
_symmetry.space_group_name_H-M   'P 1'
#
loop_
_entity.id
_entity.type
_entity.pdbx_description
1 polymer ?
#
loop_
_entity_poly.entity_id
_entity_poly.type
_entity_poly.pdbx_seq_one_letter_code
_entity_poly.pdbx_strand_id
1 'polypeptide(L)'
;MEFQDLPEDVLRAIFNVSDIYAVVSMSRANKYLRQLAVDKLVWVDLVENLLYKGFVDRLTTSKVHSYSQEGLVALVKRLLVGPQCWNPPSKAKSHFRLGLKTSDPKSQSPAPAQTVLHPSDVVTSKANEAKLLRGGEYVLFNNRTLECWSVRHDRLVWAYDKRPGWHSVEFAADVVNGGYSANIIVCECKWEANGDTQWYVFPACTVQANKHPHSKTASFVQIVNLDFRTAVSTTLLLAPLLDSASCICNTVDICGPFASATFEDHGNRRQSCSMLINWQTQSHLKLVSDDLDSPQLVVALIPSNVLVLTNNASGCPELRVVDVGAHSRRIADTPNVAAVQISRLHTVMRERITFGHSARFRDPARRELYAYPSPIEDGTFRVWVRMAGYERSSFRLPSSALRRAVLVSYHLSLPRRAGERMALRRRTAANASPACSGLSYSGHSHEYVSFDEQRVFSAGELQPVASFHLRGSVGYAHISTYSGAITYPDRNVYVSYFE
;
A
#
# COMPACT_ATOMS: atom_id res chain seq x y z
N MET A 1 -22.96 23.16 -32.18
CA MET A 1 -22.61 23.90 -30.95
C MET A 1 -21.31 23.31 -30.48
N GLU A 2 -20.24 24.09 -30.54
CA GLU A 2 -18.94 23.65 -30.07
C GLU A 2 -18.94 23.67 -28.54
N PHE A 3 -18.10 22.84 -27.91
CA PHE A 3 -18.02 22.77 -26.44
C PHE A 3 -17.71 24.15 -25.81
N GLN A 4 -16.94 24.98 -26.51
CA GLN A 4 -16.58 26.33 -26.08
C GLN A 4 -17.73 27.36 -26.18
N ASP A 5 -18.82 27.03 -26.87
CA ASP A 5 -20.01 27.88 -26.99
C ASP A 5 -20.97 27.69 -25.80
N LEU A 6 -20.69 26.74 -24.91
CA LEU A 6 -21.51 26.49 -23.73
C LEU A 6 -21.38 27.65 -22.73
N PRO A 7 -22.48 28.00 -22.02
CA PRO A 7 -22.43 28.95 -20.93
C PRO A 7 -21.38 28.62 -19.87
N GLU A 8 -20.77 29.64 -19.27
CA GLU A 8 -19.65 29.47 -18.32
C GLU A 8 -20.03 28.63 -17.10
N ASP A 9 -21.25 28.78 -16.59
CA ASP A 9 -21.81 27.99 -15.50
C ASP A 9 -21.93 26.50 -15.85
N VAL A 10 -22.31 26.18 -17.09
CA VAL A 10 -22.34 24.80 -17.60
C VAL A 10 -20.92 24.22 -17.68
N LEU A 11 -19.96 25.00 -18.21
CA LEU A 11 -18.56 24.56 -18.28
C LEU A 11 -17.94 24.35 -16.90
N ARG A 12 -18.26 25.20 -15.91
CA ARG A 12 -17.85 25.00 -14.52
C ARG A 12 -18.48 23.75 -13.91
N ALA A 13 -19.76 23.50 -14.16
CA ALA A 13 -20.42 22.28 -13.72
C ALA A 13 -19.75 21.03 -14.31
N ILE A 14 -19.36 21.08 -15.60
CA ILE A 14 -18.60 20.01 -16.24
C ILE A 14 -17.23 19.82 -15.59
N PHE A 15 -16.49 20.91 -15.31
CA PHE A 15 -15.21 20.83 -14.61
C PHE A 15 -15.33 20.28 -13.19
N ASN A 16 -16.41 20.62 -12.47
CA ASN A 16 -16.66 20.12 -11.12
C ASN A 16 -16.88 18.60 -11.07
N VAL A 17 -17.50 18.02 -12.10
CA VAL A 17 -17.69 16.56 -12.19
C VAL A 17 -16.54 15.83 -12.87
N SER A 18 -15.56 16.55 -13.41
CA SER A 18 -14.38 15.99 -14.07
C SER A 18 -13.24 15.74 -13.09
N ASP A 19 -12.40 14.74 -13.35
CA ASP A 19 -11.11 14.63 -12.66
C ASP A 19 -10.15 15.79 -13.00
N ILE A 20 -9.10 15.92 -12.19
CA ILE A 20 -8.08 16.96 -12.37
C ILE A 20 -7.38 16.81 -13.72
N TYR A 21 -7.20 15.58 -14.21
CA TYR A 21 -6.51 15.34 -15.47
C TYR A 21 -7.30 15.87 -16.67
N ALA A 22 -8.61 15.64 -16.70
CA ALA A 22 -9.54 16.12 -17.70
C ALA A 22 -9.62 17.64 -17.68
N VAL A 23 -9.72 18.27 -16.50
CA VAL A 23 -9.69 19.74 -16.38
C VAL A 23 -8.38 20.31 -16.95
N VAL A 24 -7.23 19.73 -16.59
CA VAL A 24 -5.93 20.13 -17.13
C VAL A 24 -5.84 19.88 -18.64
N SER A 25 -6.41 18.79 -19.15
CA SER A 25 -6.40 18.46 -20.57
C SER A 25 -7.29 19.41 -21.38
N MET A 26 -8.50 19.70 -20.90
CA MET A 26 -9.41 20.69 -21.49
C MET A 26 -8.77 22.09 -21.51
N SER A 27 -8.02 22.45 -20.47
CA SER A 27 -7.28 23.73 -20.43
C SER A 27 -6.23 23.90 -21.54
N ARG A 28 -5.81 22.80 -22.19
CA ARG A 28 -4.84 22.82 -23.29
C ARG A 28 -5.50 23.01 -24.65
N ALA A 29 -6.82 22.80 -24.76
CA ALA A 29 -7.53 22.84 -26.04
C ALA A 29 -7.66 24.26 -26.59
N ASN A 30 -7.99 25.25 -25.75
CA ASN A 30 -8.09 26.65 -26.17
C ASN A 30 -7.78 27.64 -25.01
N LYS A 31 -7.69 28.94 -25.34
CA LYS A 31 -7.40 30.01 -24.35
C LYS A 31 -8.53 30.24 -23.35
N TYR A 32 -9.79 30.08 -23.77
CA TYR A 32 -10.97 30.34 -22.93
C TYR A 32 -11.11 29.29 -21.82
N LEU A 33 -11.08 28.00 -22.17
CA LEU A 33 -11.05 26.87 -21.24
C LEU A 33 -9.82 26.92 -20.35
N ARG A 34 -8.68 27.42 -20.86
CA ARG A 34 -7.51 27.68 -20.01
C ARG A 34 -7.80 28.71 -18.92
N GLN A 35 -8.45 29.82 -19.27
CA GLN A 35 -8.82 30.86 -18.32
C GLN A 35 -9.80 30.33 -17.27
N LEU A 36 -10.78 29.53 -17.70
CA LEU A 36 -11.74 28.91 -16.80
C LEU A 36 -11.07 27.88 -15.87
N ALA A 37 -10.19 27.04 -16.41
CA ALA A 37 -9.52 25.99 -15.63
C ALA A 37 -8.52 26.55 -14.60
N VAL A 38 -8.08 27.81 -14.76
CA VAL A 38 -7.29 28.50 -13.73
C VAL A 38 -8.16 29.28 -12.75
N ASP A 39 -9.48 29.39 -12.95
CA ASP A 39 -10.37 30.10 -12.04
C ASP A 39 -10.34 29.46 -10.63
N LYS A 40 -10.26 30.30 -9.60
CA LYS A 40 -10.20 29.85 -8.20
C LYS A 40 -11.38 28.95 -7.85
N LEU A 41 -12.59 29.25 -8.31
CA LEU A 41 -13.80 28.52 -7.97
C LEU A 41 -13.75 27.09 -8.52
N VAL A 42 -13.24 26.89 -9.74
CA VAL A 42 -13.03 25.55 -10.29
C VAL A 42 -12.12 24.72 -9.39
N TRP A 43 -11.03 25.31 -8.87
CA TRP A 43 -10.13 24.61 -7.95
C TRP A 43 -10.74 24.37 -6.57
N VAL A 44 -11.59 25.26 -6.07
CA VAL A 44 -12.36 25.05 -4.83
C VAL A 44 -13.28 23.85 -5.01
N ASP A 45 -14.08 23.84 -6.08
CA ASP A 45 -15.04 22.79 -6.39
C ASP A 45 -14.35 21.42 -6.54
N LEU A 46 -13.22 21.37 -7.25
CA LEU A 46 -12.40 20.16 -7.35
C LEU A 46 -11.90 19.66 -5.98
N VAL A 47 -11.41 20.56 -5.12
CA VAL A 47 -10.95 20.16 -3.78
C VAL A 47 -12.11 19.70 -2.89
N GLU A 48 -13.28 20.34 -3.00
CA GLU A 48 -14.50 19.93 -2.29
C GLU A 48 -15.01 18.58 -2.77
N ASN A 49 -14.96 18.30 -4.06
CA ASN A 49 -15.26 17.00 -4.63
C ASN A 49 -14.28 15.93 -4.09
N LEU A 50 -12.97 16.21 -4.08
CA LEU A 50 -11.98 15.29 -3.50
C LEU A 50 -12.19 15.08 -1.99
N LEU A 51 -12.63 16.11 -1.27
CA LEU A 51 -13.01 16.01 0.14
C LEU A 51 -14.23 15.11 0.35
N TYR A 52 -15.24 15.30 -0.49
CA TYR A 52 -16.47 14.51 -0.48
C TYR A 52 -16.18 13.03 -0.79
N LYS A 53 -15.40 12.76 -1.85
CA LYS A 53 -14.90 11.43 -2.22
C LYS A 53 -13.87 10.86 -1.24
N GLY A 54 -13.48 11.61 -0.20
CA GLY A 54 -12.60 11.15 0.86
C GLY A 54 -11.11 11.12 0.52
N PHE A 55 -10.67 11.64 -0.63
CA PHE A 55 -9.24 11.76 -0.97
C PHE A 55 -8.47 12.74 -0.09
N VAL A 56 -9.18 13.55 0.70
CA VAL A 56 -8.63 14.65 1.50
C VAL A 56 -9.21 14.59 2.92
N ASP A 57 -8.40 14.89 3.93
CA ASP A 57 -8.88 14.95 5.30
C ASP A 57 -9.61 16.28 5.60
N ARG A 58 -10.93 16.21 5.83
CA ARG A 58 -11.81 17.36 6.13
C ARG A 58 -11.32 18.26 7.28
N LEU A 59 -10.60 17.67 8.24
CA LEU A 59 -10.05 18.41 9.38
C LEU A 59 -8.94 19.40 8.98
N THR A 60 -8.23 19.11 7.89
CA THR A 60 -7.10 19.92 7.40
C THR A 60 -7.51 21.03 6.43
N THR A 61 -8.73 20.95 5.88
CA THR A 61 -9.21 21.83 4.80
C THR A 61 -10.46 22.62 5.18
N SER A 62 -10.75 22.80 6.46
CA SER A 62 -11.91 23.59 6.94
C SER A 62 -12.00 25.03 6.42
N LYS A 63 -11.00 25.48 5.65
CA LYS A 63 -10.96 26.77 4.97
C LYS A 63 -10.54 26.65 3.48
N VAL A 64 -11.07 25.70 2.70
CA VAL A 64 -10.77 25.60 1.24
C VAL A 64 -10.92 26.97 0.55
N HIS A 65 -12.01 27.69 0.84
CA HIS A 65 -12.25 29.02 0.27
C HIS A 65 -11.22 30.10 0.66
N SER A 66 -10.49 29.93 1.77
CA SER A 66 -9.47 30.92 2.20
C SER A 66 -8.13 30.74 1.49
N TYR A 67 -7.90 29.64 0.78
CA TYR A 67 -6.67 29.47 0.02
C TYR A 67 -6.63 30.44 -1.17
N SER A 68 -5.43 30.93 -1.49
CA SER A 68 -5.17 31.54 -2.78
C SER A 68 -5.29 30.47 -3.88
N GLN A 69 -5.49 30.89 -5.13
CA GLN A 69 -5.50 29.96 -6.27
C GLN A 69 -4.22 29.13 -6.34
N GLU A 70 -3.05 29.76 -6.15
CA GLU A 70 -1.76 29.07 -6.07
C GLU A 70 -1.71 28.06 -4.91
N GLY A 71 -2.30 28.42 -3.77
CA GLY A 71 -2.45 27.53 -2.62
C GLY A 71 -3.34 26.32 -2.90
N LEU A 72 -4.43 26.48 -3.65
CA LEU A 72 -5.31 25.39 -4.08
C LEU A 72 -4.62 24.46 -5.07
N VAL A 73 -3.93 25.02 -6.08
CA VAL A 73 -3.13 24.24 -7.03
C VAL A 73 -2.03 23.46 -6.30
N ALA A 74 -1.35 24.09 -5.34
CA ALA A 74 -0.34 23.42 -4.51
C ALA A 74 -0.96 22.33 -3.63
N LEU A 75 -2.17 22.53 -3.11
CA LEU A 75 -2.93 21.51 -2.39
C LEU A 75 -3.24 20.32 -3.30
N VAL A 76 -3.83 20.54 -4.47
CA VAL A 76 -4.16 19.47 -5.43
C VAL A 76 -2.91 18.70 -5.86
N LYS A 77 -1.80 19.38 -6.13
CA LYS A 77 -0.52 18.72 -6.42
C LYS A 77 -0.07 17.81 -5.27
N ARG A 78 -0.20 18.26 -4.02
CA ARG A 78 0.09 17.42 -2.84
C ARG A 78 -0.84 16.23 -2.73
N LEU A 79 -2.10 16.36 -3.10
CA LEU A 79 -3.04 15.23 -3.10
C LEU A 79 -2.68 14.17 -4.13
N LEU A 80 -2.28 14.59 -5.34
CA LEU A 80 -1.94 13.69 -6.43
C LEU A 80 -0.56 13.03 -6.26
N VAL A 81 0.43 13.81 -5.79
CA VAL A 81 1.83 13.37 -5.68
C VAL A 81 2.14 12.80 -4.28
N GLY A 82 1.38 13.23 -3.27
CA GLY A 82 1.56 12.87 -1.86
C GLY A 82 2.20 13.98 -1.00
N PRO A 83 2.52 13.69 0.28
CA PRO A 83 3.15 14.59 1.25
C PRO A 83 4.33 15.41 0.70
N GLN A 84 4.52 16.62 1.23
CA GLN A 84 5.60 17.52 0.79
C GLN A 84 7.00 16.93 0.97
N CYS A 85 7.19 16.10 1.99
CA CYS A 85 8.46 15.44 2.25
C CYS A 85 8.92 14.49 1.12
N TRP A 86 8.06 14.21 0.14
CA TRP A 86 8.39 13.41 -1.04
C TRP A 86 8.86 14.23 -2.22
N ASN A 87 8.67 15.54 -2.17
CA ASN A 87 9.22 16.43 -3.17
C ASN A 87 10.62 16.85 -2.74
N PRO A 88 11.61 16.74 -3.62
CA PRO A 88 12.93 17.26 -3.31
C PRO A 88 12.84 18.77 -3.09
N PRO A 89 13.56 19.34 -2.10
CA PRO A 89 13.61 20.77 -1.91
C PRO A 89 14.04 21.44 -3.23
N SER A 90 13.20 22.38 -3.68
CA SER A 90 13.05 22.93 -5.04
C SER A 90 14.25 23.71 -5.61
N LYS A 91 15.49 23.37 -5.24
CA LYS A 91 16.68 23.97 -5.86
C LYS A 91 16.91 23.49 -7.30
N ALA A 92 16.30 22.38 -7.72
CA ALA A 92 16.19 22.01 -9.12
C ALA A 92 14.84 22.50 -9.67
N LYS A 93 14.84 23.48 -10.57
CA LYS A 93 13.67 23.91 -11.34
C LYS A 93 13.22 22.79 -12.29
N SER A 94 12.73 21.67 -11.79
CA SER A 94 12.06 20.68 -12.63
C SER A 94 10.63 21.15 -12.85
N HIS A 95 10.38 21.79 -13.99
CA HIS A 95 9.02 21.95 -14.47
C HIS A 95 8.37 20.57 -14.56
N PHE A 96 7.41 20.31 -13.68
CA PHE A 96 6.52 19.15 -13.75
C PHE A 96 5.65 19.33 -14.99
N ARG A 97 6.15 18.90 -16.16
CA ARG A 97 5.34 18.72 -17.35
C ARG A 97 4.79 17.30 -17.29
N LEU A 98 3.52 17.18 -16.96
CA LEU A 98 2.72 15.99 -17.20
C LEU A 98 2.68 15.80 -18.73
N GLY A 99 3.70 15.13 -19.25
CA GLY A 99 3.91 14.85 -20.66
C GLY A 99 3.93 13.35 -20.82
N LEU A 100 2.75 12.77 -21.07
CA LEU A 100 2.63 11.54 -21.83
C LEU A 100 3.35 11.78 -23.16
N LYS A 101 4.60 11.33 -23.25
CA LYS A 101 5.28 11.22 -24.53
C LYS A 101 4.61 10.08 -25.28
N THR A 102 3.70 10.41 -26.18
CA THR A 102 3.55 9.59 -27.38
C THR A 102 4.91 9.65 -28.08
N SER A 103 5.59 8.52 -28.14
CA SER A 103 6.90 8.37 -28.77
C SER A 103 6.86 8.89 -30.21
N ASP A 104 7.81 9.79 -30.51
CA ASP A 104 8.11 10.25 -31.86
C ASP A 104 8.89 9.12 -32.58
N PRO A 105 8.42 8.57 -33.72
CA PRO A 105 8.90 7.29 -34.27
C PRO A 105 10.26 7.35 -34.98
N LYS A 106 11.15 8.32 -34.70
CA LYS A 106 12.36 8.55 -35.53
C LYS A 106 13.72 8.62 -34.81
N SER A 107 13.81 8.34 -33.52
CA SER A 107 15.11 8.29 -32.83
C SER A 107 15.55 6.85 -32.55
N GLN A 108 16.24 6.24 -33.52
CA GLN A 108 16.94 4.97 -33.34
C GLN A 108 18.29 5.22 -32.63
N SER A 109 18.29 5.17 -31.31
CA SER A 109 19.43 4.68 -30.54
C SER A 109 19.29 3.15 -30.45
N PRO A 110 20.36 2.35 -30.47
CA PRO A 110 20.24 0.91 -30.25
C PRO A 110 19.62 0.68 -28.88
N ALA A 111 18.35 0.25 -28.87
CA ALA A 111 17.63 -0.10 -27.67
C ALA A 111 18.31 -1.32 -27.03
N PRO A 112 18.46 -1.38 -25.69
CA PRO A 112 18.70 -2.66 -25.05
C PRO A 112 17.57 -3.60 -25.49
N ALA A 113 17.94 -4.80 -25.95
CA ALA A 113 17.04 -5.76 -26.56
C ALA A 113 15.69 -5.76 -25.84
N GLN A 114 14.63 -5.37 -26.54
CA GLN A 114 13.27 -5.62 -26.09
C GLN A 114 13.12 -7.14 -26.09
N THR A 115 13.42 -7.78 -24.97
CA THR A 115 13.07 -9.17 -24.74
C THR A 115 11.56 -9.18 -24.61
N VAL A 116 10.84 -9.25 -25.73
CA VAL A 116 9.39 -9.48 -25.73
C VAL A 116 9.20 -10.82 -25.06
N LEU A 117 8.83 -10.81 -23.77
CA LEU A 117 8.50 -12.02 -23.04
C LEU A 117 7.23 -12.58 -23.69
N HIS A 118 7.29 -13.82 -24.15
CA HIS A 118 6.15 -14.50 -24.75
C HIS A 118 5.08 -14.68 -23.66
N PRO A 119 3.77 -14.57 -23.93
CA PRO A 119 2.71 -14.74 -22.92
C PRO A 119 2.77 -16.07 -22.16
N SER A 120 3.41 -17.10 -22.73
CA SER A 120 3.66 -18.40 -22.11
C SER A 120 4.79 -18.40 -21.07
N ASP A 121 5.63 -17.37 -21.02
CA ASP A 121 6.71 -17.22 -20.04
C ASP A 121 6.25 -16.47 -18.78
N VAL A 122 5.02 -15.96 -18.77
CA VAL A 122 4.47 -15.21 -17.63
C VAL A 122 3.85 -16.20 -16.66
N VAL A 123 4.61 -16.49 -15.60
CA VAL A 123 4.19 -17.35 -14.50
C VAL A 123 3.14 -16.60 -13.65
N THR A 124 1.90 -17.07 -13.63
CA THR A 124 0.72 -16.46 -12.98
C THR A 124 0.67 -16.59 -11.45
N SER A 125 1.82 -16.72 -10.78
CA SER A 125 1.87 -16.60 -9.31
C SER A 125 1.85 -15.13 -8.90
N LYS A 126 1.74 -14.83 -7.60
CA LYS A 126 1.98 -13.48 -7.01
C LYS A 126 3.26 -12.77 -7.50
N ALA A 127 4.12 -13.43 -8.26
CA ALA A 127 5.37 -12.96 -8.82
C ALA A 127 5.25 -11.93 -9.95
N ASN A 128 4.10 -11.23 -10.09
CA ASN A 128 3.88 -10.12 -11.05
C ASN A 128 3.24 -8.92 -10.34
N GLU A 129 3.82 -8.49 -9.22
CA GLU A 129 3.31 -7.36 -8.44
C GLU A 129 4.05 -6.07 -8.81
N ALA A 130 3.31 -5.04 -9.20
CA ALA A 130 3.81 -3.68 -9.36
C ALA A 130 3.42 -2.84 -8.14
N LYS A 131 4.32 -2.04 -7.56
CA LYS A 131 4.00 -1.04 -6.54
C LYS A 131 4.55 0.30 -6.99
N LEU A 132 3.66 1.25 -7.30
CA LEU A 132 4.06 2.62 -7.57
C LEU A 132 4.60 3.25 -6.29
N LEU A 133 5.86 3.69 -6.31
CA LEU A 133 6.48 4.33 -5.15
C LEU A 133 5.84 5.68 -4.87
N ARG A 134 5.96 6.11 -3.61
CA ARG A 134 5.55 7.43 -3.14
C ARG A 134 6.16 8.53 -4.03
N GLY A 135 5.34 9.45 -4.53
CA GLY A 135 5.73 10.46 -5.52
C GLY A 135 5.46 10.09 -6.98
N GLY A 136 5.22 8.81 -7.29
CA GLY A 136 4.81 8.36 -8.64
C GLY A 136 5.90 8.36 -9.70
N GLU A 137 7.13 8.74 -9.38
CA GLU A 137 8.24 8.80 -10.34
C GLU A 137 8.89 7.43 -10.63
N TYR A 138 8.73 6.49 -9.69
CA TYR A 138 9.32 5.16 -9.74
C TYR A 138 8.28 4.09 -9.43
N VAL A 139 8.43 2.93 -10.06
CA VAL A 139 7.63 1.74 -9.78
C VAL A 139 8.56 0.60 -9.41
N LEU A 140 8.23 -0.13 -8.36
CA LEU A 140 8.82 -1.43 -8.08
C LEU A 140 8.01 -2.51 -8.77
N PHE A 141 8.68 -3.41 -9.44
CA PHE A 141 8.06 -4.41 -10.28
C PHE A 141 8.69 -5.77 -9.99
N ASN A 142 7.96 -6.65 -9.32
CA ASN A 142 8.39 -8.03 -9.12
C ASN A 142 7.89 -8.85 -10.30
N ASN A 143 8.76 -9.19 -11.25
CA ASN A 143 8.51 -10.13 -12.36
C ASN A 143 9.67 -11.12 -12.44
N ARG A 144 9.62 -12.17 -11.61
CA ARG A 144 10.72 -13.13 -11.32
C ARG A 144 11.94 -12.52 -10.61
N THR A 145 12.23 -11.25 -10.84
CA THR A 145 13.21 -10.42 -10.14
C THR A 145 12.51 -9.13 -9.73
N LEU A 146 12.87 -8.56 -8.58
CA LEU A 146 12.35 -7.27 -8.15
C LEU A 146 13.13 -6.16 -8.85
N GLU A 147 12.46 -5.41 -9.71
CA GLU A 147 13.03 -4.33 -10.50
C GLU A 147 12.49 -2.98 -10.02
N CYS A 148 13.25 -1.91 -10.22
CA CYS A 148 12.82 -0.54 -10.03
C CYS A 148 12.94 0.20 -11.35
N TRP A 149 11.85 0.77 -11.84
CA TRP A 149 11.77 1.50 -13.09
C TRP A 149 11.45 2.96 -12.85
N SER A 150 12.07 3.85 -13.61
CA SER A 150 11.68 5.26 -13.67
C SER A 150 10.54 5.43 -14.67
N VAL A 151 9.36 5.79 -14.18
CA VAL A 151 8.16 5.98 -15.01
C VAL A 151 8.37 7.11 -16.02
N ARG A 152 8.98 8.22 -15.58
CA ARG A 152 9.19 9.41 -16.41
C ARG A 152 10.19 9.19 -17.54
N HIS A 153 11.24 8.41 -17.26
CA HIS A 153 12.35 8.21 -18.20
C HIS A 153 12.25 6.91 -18.97
N ASP A 154 11.24 6.08 -18.67
CA ASP A 154 11.02 4.76 -19.26
C ASP A 154 12.31 3.91 -19.28
N ARG A 155 12.92 3.77 -18.09
CA ARG A 155 14.19 3.04 -17.95
C ARG A 155 14.25 2.25 -16.66
N LEU A 156 14.90 1.10 -16.73
CA LEU A 156 15.31 0.32 -15.57
C LEU A 156 16.35 1.12 -14.77
N VAL A 157 16.06 1.36 -13.50
CA VAL A 157 16.96 2.04 -12.55
C VAL A 157 17.76 1.00 -11.77
N TRP A 158 17.12 -0.08 -11.35
CA TRP A 158 17.75 -1.08 -10.50
C TRP A 158 17.06 -2.42 -10.66
N ALA A 159 17.83 -3.50 -10.55
CA ALA A 159 17.31 -4.87 -10.48
C ALA A 159 17.91 -5.55 -9.26
N TYR A 160 17.06 -6.23 -8.51
CA TYR A 160 17.43 -6.95 -7.31
C TYR A 160 18.18 -8.23 -7.67
N ASP A 161 19.44 -8.31 -7.25
CA ASP A 161 20.27 -9.49 -7.42
C ASP A 161 19.87 -10.57 -6.42
N LYS A 162 18.86 -11.37 -6.81
CA LYS A 162 18.37 -12.48 -5.99
C LYS A 162 19.43 -13.57 -5.86
N ARG A 163 19.48 -14.20 -4.70
CA ARG A 163 20.35 -15.36 -4.49
C ARG A 163 19.92 -16.53 -5.40
N PRO A 164 20.86 -17.33 -5.95
CA PRO A 164 20.52 -18.48 -6.79
C PRO A 164 19.59 -19.47 -6.07
N GLY A 165 18.44 -19.78 -6.68
CA GLY A 165 17.42 -20.66 -6.10
C GLY A 165 16.49 -20.00 -5.07
N TRP A 166 16.60 -18.69 -4.86
CA TRP A 166 15.71 -17.93 -3.99
C TRP A 166 14.64 -17.18 -4.79
N HIS A 167 13.49 -17.00 -4.16
CA HIS A 167 12.35 -16.28 -4.71
C HIS A 167 11.96 -15.12 -3.79
N SER A 168 11.73 -13.94 -4.37
CA SER A 168 11.10 -12.82 -3.67
C SER A 168 9.61 -13.13 -3.48
N VAL A 169 9.18 -13.21 -2.22
CA VAL A 169 7.80 -13.51 -1.85
C VAL A 169 6.99 -12.24 -1.70
N GLU A 170 7.56 -11.25 -1.03
CA GLU A 170 6.88 -10.03 -0.63
C GLU A 170 7.90 -8.89 -0.49
N PHE A 171 7.50 -7.66 -0.78
CA PHE A 171 8.37 -6.49 -0.66
C PHE A 171 7.59 -5.24 -0.25
N ALA A 172 8.26 -4.29 0.40
CA ALA A 172 7.73 -2.96 0.66
C ALA A 172 8.85 -1.93 0.54
N ALA A 173 8.48 -0.67 0.36
CA ALA A 173 9.44 0.41 0.20
C ALA A 173 8.99 1.69 0.89
N ASP A 174 9.95 2.37 1.50
CA ASP A 174 9.79 3.71 2.05
C ASP A 174 10.69 4.67 1.26
N VAL A 175 10.09 5.69 0.67
CA VAL A 175 10.84 6.72 -0.07
C VAL A 175 11.42 7.71 0.93
N VAL A 176 12.74 7.84 0.90
CA VAL A 176 13.51 8.63 1.87
C VAL A 176 14.39 9.68 1.17
N ASN A 177 15.04 10.54 1.95
CA ASN A 177 15.90 11.61 1.45
C ASN A 177 15.21 12.53 0.43
N GLY A 178 13.95 12.91 0.68
CA GLY A 178 13.23 13.85 -0.17
C GLY A 178 12.89 13.31 -1.57
N GLY A 179 12.71 11.99 -1.71
CA GLY A 179 12.39 11.38 -3.01
C GLY A 179 13.59 10.86 -3.80
N TYR A 180 14.82 11.05 -3.32
CA TYR A 180 16.04 10.67 -4.05
C TYR A 180 16.48 9.22 -3.83
N SER A 181 15.91 8.54 -2.84
CA SER A 181 16.24 7.16 -2.55
C SER A 181 15.06 6.43 -1.93
N ALA A 182 15.12 5.11 -1.88
CA ALA A 182 14.17 4.30 -1.11
C ALA A 182 14.88 3.25 -0.28
N ASN A 183 14.36 3.01 0.92
CA ASN A 183 14.65 1.79 1.67
C ASN A 183 13.63 0.74 1.24
N ILE A 184 14.11 -0.42 0.79
CA ILE A 184 13.29 -1.50 0.27
C ILE A 184 13.55 -2.72 1.14
N ILE A 185 12.49 -3.26 1.74
CA ILE A 185 12.51 -4.58 2.38
C ILE A 185 12.07 -5.62 1.35
N VAL A 186 12.85 -6.70 1.24
CA VAL A 186 12.56 -7.86 0.39
C VAL A 186 12.57 -9.10 1.28
N CYS A 187 11.46 -9.84 1.27
CA CYS A 187 11.37 -11.14 1.88
C CYS A 187 11.66 -12.21 0.84
N GLU A 188 12.73 -12.98 1.06
CA GLU A 188 13.12 -14.08 0.20
C GLU A 188 12.83 -15.43 0.87
N CYS A 189 12.43 -16.42 0.07
CA CYS A 189 12.38 -17.79 0.51
C CYS A 189 13.13 -18.72 -0.46
N LYS A 190 13.75 -19.76 0.09
CA LYS A 190 14.33 -20.88 -0.66
C LYS A 190 13.51 -22.12 -0.39
N TRP A 191 13.16 -22.81 -1.47
CA TRP A 191 12.50 -24.10 -1.41
C TRP A 191 13.51 -25.18 -1.78
N GLU A 192 13.82 -26.06 -0.83
CA GLU A 192 14.61 -27.26 -1.12
C GLU A 192 13.64 -28.39 -1.42
N ALA A 193 13.44 -28.68 -2.71
CA ALA A 193 12.69 -29.86 -3.13
C ALA A 193 13.56 -31.09 -2.87
N ASN A 194 13.09 -32.00 -2.00
CA ASN A 194 13.72 -33.31 -1.85
C ASN A 194 13.48 -34.14 -3.11
N GLY A 195 14.40 -34.08 -4.08
CA GLY A 195 14.59 -35.13 -5.08
C GLY A 195 13.84 -35.02 -6.42
N ASP A 196 12.73 -34.28 -6.53
CA ASP A 196 12.04 -34.06 -7.82
C ASP A 196 11.62 -32.59 -7.97
N THR A 197 12.37 -31.85 -8.79
CA THR A 197 12.10 -30.45 -9.17
C THR A 197 10.90 -30.35 -10.10
N GLN A 198 9.68 -30.48 -9.57
CA GLN A 198 8.50 -29.88 -10.21
C GLN A 198 8.22 -28.51 -9.58
N TRP A 199 8.41 -27.46 -10.37
CA TRP A 199 8.04 -26.09 -10.03
C TRP A 199 6.52 -25.98 -10.01
N TYR A 200 5.90 -26.16 -8.86
CA TYR A 200 4.50 -25.82 -8.75
C TYR A 200 4.31 -24.32 -8.58
N VAL A 201 3.81 -23.69 -9.63
CA VAL A 201 3.36 -22.30 -9.65
C VAL A 201 2.03 -22.24 -8.88
N PHE A 202 2.04 -21.90 -7.60
CA PHE A 202 0.82 -21.79 -6.81
C PHE A 202 0.57 -20.35 -6.32
N PRO A 203 -0.57 -19.73 -6.66
CA PRO A 203 -1.03 -18.48 -6.05
C PRO A 203 -1.58 -18.65 -4.61
N ALA A 204 -1.65 -19.87 -4.10
CA ALA A 204 -2.25 -20.22 -2.81
C ALA A 204 -1.30 -21.08 -1.95
N CYS A 205 -0.15 -20.53 -1.55
CA CYS A 205 0.85 -21.23 -0.76
C CYS A 205 0.36 -21.74 0.62
N THR A 206 -0.82 -21.32 1.09
CA THR A 206 -1.37 -21.74 2.38
C THR A 206 -2.04 -23.12 2.37
N VAL A 207 -2.46 -23.65 1.21
CA VAL A 207 -3.30 -24.87 1.18
C VAL A 207 -2.46 -26.16 1.03
N GLN A 208 -1.29 -26.11 0.39
CA GLN A 208 -0.49 -27.33 0.10
C GLN A 208 0.76 -27.53 0.97
N ALA A 209 1.18 -26.56 1.79
CA ALA A 209 2.27 -26.78 2.76
C ALA A 209 2.00 -27.99 3.69
N ASN A 210 0.73 -28.33 3.91
CA ASN A 210 0.33 -29.50 4.69
C ASN A 210 0.59 -30.85 4.01
N LYS A 211 0.86 -30.91 2.69
CA LYS A 211 1.08 -32.17 1.97
C LYS A 211 2.54 -32.66 1.99
N HIS A 212 3.50 -31.75 2.21
CA HIS A 212 4.93 -32.09 2.26
C HIS A 212 5.59 -31.50 3.52
N PRO A 213 5.30 -32.06 4.72
CA PRO A 213 5.77 -31.53 6.00
C PRO A 213 7.30 -31.57 6.23
N HIS A 214 8.08 -32.01 5.24
CA HIS A 214 9.54 -32.18 5.35
C HIS A 214 10.35 -31.23 4.44
N SER A 215 9.73 -30.35 3.66
CA SER A 215 10.49 -29.34 2.91
C SER A 215 11.00 -28.27 3.88
N LYS A 216 12.32 -28.17 4.05
CA LYS A 216 12.92 -27.06 4.79
C LYS A 216 12.79 -25.80 3.94
N THR A 217 11.99 -24.84 4.39
CA THR A 217 12.00 -23.49 3.82
C THR A 217 12.91 -22.62 4.66
N ALA A 218 13.94 -22.05 4.05
CA ALA A 218 14.71 -20.98 4.65
C ALA A 218 14.13 -19.65 4.19
N SER A 219 13.83 -18.75 5.14
CA SER A 219 13.25 -17.44 4.86
C SER A 219 14.18 -16.35 5.39
N PHE A 220 14.43 -15.32 4.58
CA PHE A 220 15.31 -14.21 4.91
C PHE A 220 14.63 -12.88 4.61
N VAL A 221 15.05 -11.86 5.33
CA VAL A 221 14.76 -10.47 5.04
C VAL A 221 16.07 -9.80 4.60
N GLN A 222 16.01 -9.13 3.46
CA GLN A 222 17.03 -8.19 3.04
C GLN A 222 16.44 -6.78 3.02
N ILE A 223 17.17 -5.82 3.56
CA ILE A 223 16.83 -4.40 3.47
C ILE A 223 17.93 -3.71 2.69
N VAL A 224 17.57 -3.05 1.61
CA VAL A 224 18.49 -2.30 0.75
C VAL A 224 18.09 -0.82 0.72
N ASN A 225 19.08 0.05 0.66
CA ASN A 225 18.88 1.45 0.28
C ASN A 225 19.25 1.60 -1.18
N LEU A 226 18.33 2.11 -2.00
CA LEU A 226 18.54 2.40 -3.42
C LEU A 226 18.59 3.91 -3.64
N ASP A 227 19.71 4.46 -4.12
CA ASP A 227 19.77 5.85 -4.60
C ASP A 227 19.35 5.89 -6.08
N PHE A 228 18.24 6.57 -6.36
CA PHE A 228 17.66 6.62 -7.70
C PHE A 228 18.50 7.40 -8.71
N ARG A 229 19.41 8.28 -8.26
CA ARG A 229 20.24 9.11 -9.13
C ARG A 229 21.45 8.35 -9.64
N THR A 230 22.06 7.56 -8.77
CA THR A 230 23.25 6.77 -9.10
C THR A 230 22.90 5.35 -9.55
N ALA A 231 21.66 4.90 -9.35
CA ALA A 231 21.23 3.52 -9.56
C ALA A 231 22.03 2.50 -8.71
N VAL A 232 22.68 2.96 -7.65
CA VAL A 232 23.45 2.12 -6.73
C VAL A 232 22.58 1.73 -5.54
N SER A 233 22.59 0.45 -5.20
CA SER A 233 21.98 -0.08 -3.99
C SER A 233 23.02 -0.50 -2.96
N THR A 234 22.77 -0.19 -1.68
CA THR A 234 23.56 -0.62 -0.55
C THR A 234 22.72 -1.52 0.36
N THR A 235 23.22 -2.71 0.68
CA THR A 235 22.56 -3.60 1.65
C THR A 235 22.71 -3.02 3.05
N LEU A 236 21.58 -2.71 3.69
CA LEU A 236 21.52 -2.22 5.08
C LEU A 236 21.42 -3.37 6.08
N LEU A 237 20.71 -4.44 5.73
CA LEU A 237 20.52 -5.62 6.56
C LEU A 237 20.32 -6.85 5.68
N LEU A 238 20.89 -7.98 6.11
CA LEU A 238 20.53 -9.31 5.66
C LEU A 238 20.38 -10.18 6.90
N ALA A 239 19.17 -10.66 7.18
CA ALA A 239 18.88 -11.42 8.38
C ALA A 239 17.97 -12.62 8.08
N PRO A 240 18.19 -13.77 8.71
CA PRO A 240 17.20 -14.86 8.70
C PRO A 240 15.93 -14.39 9.44
N LEU A 241 14.75 -14.77 8.94
CA LEU A 241 13.48 -14.39 9.56
C LEU A 241 13.22 -15.12 10.87
N LEU A 242 13.39 -16.45 10.88
CA LEU A 242 13.32 -17.33 12.04
C LEU A 242 13.91 -18.70 11.69
N ASP A 243 14.32 -19.46 12.70
CA ASP A 243 14.78 -20.85 12.57
C ASP A 243 13.66 -21.86 12.25
N SER A 244 12.40 -21.43 12.21
CA SER A 244 11.27 -22.32 11.93
C SER A 244 11.15 -22.59 10.43
N ALA A 245 11.34 -23.86 10.06
CA ALA A 245 11.46 -24.38 8.70
C ALA A 245 10.20 -24.24 7.79
N SER A 246 9.19 -23.45 8.14
CA SER A 246 7.91 -23.36 7.42
C SER A 246 7.24 -21.98 7.40
N CYS A 247 7.94 -20.89 7.72
CA CYS A 247 7.32 -19.56 7.75
C CYS A 247 7.25 -18.90 6.37
N ILE A 248 6.02 -18.64 5.91
CA ILE A 248 5.75 -17.82 4.72
C ILE A 248 5.45 -16.40 5.18
N CYS A 249 6.18 -15.44 4.63
CA CYS A 249 5.90 -14.03 4.88
C CYS A 249 4.60 -13.63 4.16
N ASN A 250 3.66 -13.09 4.91
CA ASN A 250 2.34 -12.68 4.43
C ASN A 250 2.28 -11.19 4.11
N THR A 251 2.91 -10.36 4.95
CA THR A 251 2.97 -8.92 4.77
C THR A 251 4.32 -8.41 5.24
N VAL A 252 4.83 -7.40 4.54
CA VAL A 252 5.98 -6.62 4.98
C VAL A 252 5.64 -5.15 4.94
N ASP A 253 6.28 -4.39 5.82
CA ASP A 253 6.18 -2.93 5.85
C ASP A 253 7.53 -2.34 6.26
N ILE A 254 7.79 -1.11 5.85
CA ILE A 254 9.03 -0.39 6.16
C ILE A 254 8.72 1.09 6.35
N CYS A 255 9.21 1.66 7.45
CA CYS A 255 9.08 3.09 7.73
C CYS A 255 10.19 3.59 8.64
N GLY A 256 10.87 4.67 8.23
CA GLY A 256 11.94 5.25 9.04
C GLY A 256 13.11 4.27 9.18
N PRO A 257 13.57 3.91 10.40
CA PRO A 257 14.59 2.89 10.65
C PRO A 257 14.02 1.49 10.97
N PHE A 258 12.69 1.33 10.90
CA PHE A 258 12.00 0.10 11.29
C PHE A 258 11.37 -0.61 10.10
N ALA A 259 11.49 -1.93 10.08
CA ALA A 259 10.78 -2.80 9.15
C ALA A 259 9.99 -3.85 9.92
N SER A 260 8.92 -4.34 9.32
CA SER A 260 8.14 -5.44 9.89
C SER A 260 7.91 -6.50 8.84
N ALA A 261 7.93 -7.76 9.26
CA ALA A 261 7.60 -8.90 8.44
C ALA A 261 6.67 -9.81 9.23
N THR A 262 5.44 -9.94 8.79
CA THR A 262 4.42 -10.78 9.41
C THR A 262 4.35 -12.11 8.69
N PHE A 263 4.28 -13.20 9.44
CA PHE A 263 4.24 -14.56 8.92
C PHE A 263 3.29 -15.42 9.75
N GLU A 264 2.78 -16.46 9.11
CA GLU A 264 2.04 -17.51 9.80
C GLU A 264 3.00 -18.64 10.15
N ASP A 265 3.07 -18.97 11.44
CA ASP A 265 3.77 -20.17 11.89
C ASP A 265 2.84 -21.37 11.67
N HIS A 266 3.11 -22.13 10.61
CA HIS A 266 2.36 -23.33 10.24
C HIS A 266 2.69 -24.56 11.11
N GLY A 267 3.50 -24.40 12.18
CA GLY A 267 3.62 -25.40 13.22
C GLY A 267 2.30 -25.70 13.94
N ASN A 268 2.37 -26.39 15.07
CA ASN A 268 1.22 -26.99 15.77
C ASN A 268 0.07 -26.03 16.18
N ARG A 269 0.18 -24.70 16.01
CA ARG A 269 -0.82 -23.74 16.49
C ARG A 269 -1.21 -22.59 15.55
N ARG A 270 -0.81 -22.59 14.26
CA ARG A 270 -1.17 -21.53 13.28
C ARG A 270 -1.08 -20.12 13.89
N GLN A 271 0.01 -19.82 14.59
CA GLN A 271 0.15 -18.53 15.27
C GLN A 271 0.68 -17.49 14.28
N SER A 272 -0.04 -16.39 14.08
CA SER A 272 0.56 -15.25 13.36
C SER A 272 1.54 -14.54 14.29
N CYS A 273 2.74 -14.32 13.79
CA CYS A 273 3.73 -13.51 14.48
C CYS A 273 4.35 -12.51 13.50
N SER A 274 4.90 -11.45 14.07
CA SER A 274 5.51 -10.38 13.30
C SER A 274 6.90 -10.13 13.83
N MET A 275 7.90 -10.11 12.95
CA MET A 275 9.24 -9.68 13.29
C MET A 275 9.32 -8.19 13.08
N LEU A 276 9.57 -7.43 14.15
CA LEU A 276 9.89 -6.01 14.09
C LEU A 276 11.40 -5.85 14.09
N ILE A 277 11.94 -5.17 13.09
CA ILE A 277 13.37 -5.08 12.81
C ILE A 277 13.77 -3.61 12.89
N ASN A 278 14.79 -3.30 13.67
CA ASN A 278 15.52 -2.04 13.58
C ASN A 278 16.85 -2.30 12.89
N TRP A 279 16.94 -2.01 11.60
CA TRP A 279 18.14 -2.34 10.83
C TRP A 279 19.32 -1.43 11.15
N GLN A 280 19.09 -0.23 11.71
CA GLN A 280 20.19 0.65 12.11
C GLN A 280 20.98 0.07 13.28
N THR A 281 20.27 -0.57 14.22
CA THR A 281 20.87 -1.26 15.37
C THR A 281 21.04 -2.76 15.14
N GLN A 282 20.69 -3.26 13.95
CA GLN A 282 20.64 -4.68 13.59
C GLN A 282 19.88 -5.55 14.60
N SER A 283 18.91 -4.96 15.30
CA SER A 283 18.19 -5.62 16.38
C SER A 283 16.77 -5.94 15.94
N HIS A 284 16.19 -7.02 16.47
CA HIS A 284 14.88 -7.49 16.05
C HIS A 284 14.09 -8.07 17.22
N LEU A 285 12.76 -8.01 17.10
CA LEU A 285 11.81 -8.41 18.11
C LEU A 285 10.72 -9.27 17.49
N LYS A 286 10.53 -10.49 17.99
CA LYS A 286 9.40 -11.33 17.59
C LYS A 286 8.17 -10.95 18.40
N LEU A 287 7.21 -10.33 17.75
CA LEU A 287 5.89 -10.01 18.29
C LEU A 287 4.97 -11.22 18.14
N VAL A 288 4.32 -11.59 19.23
CA VAL A 288 3.32 -12.67 19.27
C VAL A 288 2.01 -12.15 19.83
N SER A 289 0.90 -12.61 19.25
CA SER A 289 -0.45 -12.32 19.77
C SER A 289 -0.59 -12.80 21.21
N ASP A 290 -1.21 -11.97 22.05
CA ASP A 290 -1.61 -12.33 23.43
C ASP A 290 -2.72 -13.40 23.42
N ASP A 291 -3.50 -13.46 22.33
CA ASP A 291 -4.65 -14.35 22.15
C ASP A 291 -4.20 -15.64 21.45
N LEU A 292 -4.28 -16.76 22.17
CA LEU A 292 -3.97 -18.10 21.67
C LEU A 292 -5.11 -18.68 20.82
N ASP A 293 -6.34 -18.23 21.01
CA ASP A 293 -7.52 -18.78 20.35
C ASP A 293 -7.74 -18.14 18.97
N SER A 294 -7.32 -16.88 18.81
CA SER A 294 -7.38 -16.14 17.56
C SER A 294 -6.07 -15.37 17.34
N PRO A 295 -5.00 -16.04 16.93
CA PRO A 295 -3.65 -15.49 16.92
C PRO A 295 -3.39 -14.50 15.78
N GLN A 296 -4.44 -13.90 15.19
CA GLN A 296 -4.27 -12.96 14.08
C GLN A 296 -3.67 -11.65 14.56
N LEU A 297 -2.38 -11.51 14.27
CA LEU A 297 -1.58 -10.34 14.47
C LEU A 297 -1.34 -9.66 13.12
N VAL A 298 -1.74 -8.40 12.99
CA VAL A 298 -1.41 -7.57 11.83
C VAL A 298 -0.70 -6.32 12.30
N VAL A 299 0.38 -5.98 11.61
CA VAL A 299 1.27 -4.88 11.94
C VAL A 299 1.36 -3.91 10.76
N ALA A 300 1.35 -2.61 11.07
CA ALA A 300 1.70 -1.54 10.14
C ALA A 300 2.64 -0.56 10.84
N LEU A 301 3.52 0.07 10.07
CA LEU A 301 4.54 0.98 10.59
C LEU A 301 4.20 2.43 10.29
N ILE A 302 4.48 3.29 11.26
CA ILE A 302 4.51 4.74 11.11
C ILE A 302 5.78 5.28 11.78
N PRO A 303 6.19 6.53 11.54
CA PRO A 303 7.39 7.08 12.16
C PRO A 303 7.36 6.92 13.68
N SER A 304 8.41 6.27 14.20
CA SER A 304 8.66 6.00 15.63
C SER A 304 7.64 5.11 16.35
N ASN A 305 6.59 4.62 15.68
CA ASN A 305 5.54 3.84 16.31
C ASN A 305 5.14 2.65 15.44
N VAL A 306 4.61 1.61 16.08
CA VAL A 306 4.02 0.44 15.42
C VAL A 306 2.53 0.44 15.71
N LEU A 307 1.73 0.27 14.66
CA LEU A 307 0.32 0.01 14.78
C LEU A 307 0.11 -1.51 14.81
N VAL A 308 -0.59 -1.98 15.82
CA VAL A 308 -0.85 -3.40 16.04
C VAL A 308 -2.34 -3.63 16.09
N LEU A 309 -2.85 -4.47 15.19
CA LEU A 309 -4.21 -4.95 15.22
C LEU A 309 -4.22 -6.38 15.77
N THR A 310 -4.85 -6.55 16.93
CA THR A 310 -4.93 -7.81 17.67
C THR A 310 -6.33 -7.96 18.27
N ASN A 311 -6.61 -9.10 18.91
CA ASN A 311 -7.72 -9.19 19.86
C ASN A 311 -7.30 -8.74 21.26
N ASN A 312 -8.26 -8.19 21.99
CA ASN A 312 -8.15 -8.05 23.44
C ASN A 312 -8.57 -9.34 24.15
N ALA A 313 -8.48 -9.37 25.49
CA ALA A 313 -8.85 -10.54 26.31
C ALA A 313 -10.33 -10.98 26.20
N SER A 314 -11.20 -10.14 25.60
CA SER A 314 -12.60 -10.46 25.31
C SER A 314 -12.84 -10.93 23.88
N GLY A 315 -11.77 -11.20 23.11
CA GLY A 315 -11.83 -11.59 21.70
C GLY A 315 -12.28 -10.46 20.77
N CYS A 316 -12.32 -9.21 21.22
CA CYS A 316 -12.71 -8.07 20.41
C CYS A 316 -11.49 -7.46 19.72
N PRO A 317 -11.58 -7.11 18.41
CA PRO A 317 -10.49 -6.42 17.73
C PRO A 317 -10.14 -5.10 18.40
N GLU A 318 -8.86 -4.89 18.62
CA GLU A 318 -8.28 -3.72 19.26
C GLU A 318 -7.10 -3.22 18.41
N LEU A 319 -7.11 -1.93 18.10
CA LEU A 319 -5.97 -1.24 17.50
C LEU A 319 -5.12 -0.64 18.63
N ARG A 320 -3.84 -1.00 18.65
CA ARG A 320 -2.85 -0.47 19.59
C ARG A 320 -1.83 0.37 18.85
N VAL A 321 -1.45 1.51 19.41
CA VAL A 321 -0.29 2.29 18.98
C VAL A 321 0.82 2.08 19.99
N VAL A 322 1.91 1.45 19.54
CA VAL A 322 3.05 1.07 20.36
C VAL A 322 4.23 1.97 20.04
N ASP A 323 4.81 2.60 21.05
CA ASP A 323 6.04 3.39 20.91
C ASP A 323 7.24 2.45 20.84
N VAL A 324 7.89 2.40 19.67
CA VAL A 324 9.05 1.53 19.46
C VAL A 324 10.31 2.13 20.05
N GLY A 325 10.41 3.46 20.11
CA GLY A 325 11.55 4.16 20.69
C GLY A 325 11.72 3.78 22.16
N ALA A 326 10.63 3.68 22.91
CA ALA A 326 10.63 3.22 24.29
C ALA A 326 11.15 1.78 24.46
N HIS A 327 11.02 0.93 23.43
CA HIS A 327 11.53 -0.45 23.44
C HIS A 327 12.87 -0.63 22.75
N SER A 328 13.36 0.35 22.00
CA SER A 328 14.60 0.23 21.22
C SER A 328 15.79 -0.29 22.04
N ARG A 329 15.92 0.13 23.30
CA ARG A 329 16.91 -0.39 24.25
C ARG A 329 16.70 -1.88 24.56
N ARG A 330 15.45 -2.28 24.85
CA ARG A 330 15.12 -3.70 25.07
C ARG A 330 15.41 -4.55 23.83
N ILE A 331 15.14 -4.03 22.63
CA ILE A 331 15.43 -4.73 21.37
C ILE A 331 16.95 -4.91 21.21
N ALA A 332 17.76 -3.90 21.58
CA ALA A 332 19.22 -3.99 21.51
C ALA A 332 19.83 -5.00 22.51
N ASP A 333 19.23 -5.14 23.70
CA ASP A 333 19.80 -5.93 24.79
C ASP A 333 19.45 -7.44 24.74
N THR A 334 18.51 -7.87 23.90
CA THR A 334 18.14 -9.29 23.73
C THR A 334 18.71 -9.87 22.43
N PRO A 335 19.91 -10.49 22.45
CA PRO A 335 20.50 -11.11 21.26
C PRO A 335 19.73 -12.36 20.79
N ASN A 336 18.85 -12.91 21.62
CA ASN A 336 17.96 -14.02 21.27
C ASN A 336 16.54 -13.52 21.06
N VAL A 337 15.88 -14.09 20.04
CA VAL A 337 14.52 -13.83 19.57
C VAL A 337 13.47 -14.25 20.60
N ALA A 338 13.56 -13.74 21.83
CA ALA A 338 12.56 -13.97 22.85
C ALA A 338 11.24 -13.39 22.32
N ALA A 339 10.25 -14.26 22.15
CA ALA A 339 8.92 -13.85 21.74
C ALA A 339 8.37 -12.89 22.80
N VAL A 340 8.07 -11.65 22.39
CA VAL A 340 7.47 -10.64 23.26
C VAL A 340 5.99 -10.54 22.97
N GLN A 341 5.22 -10.81 24.01
CA GLN A 341 3.78 -10.63 24.04
C GLN A 341 3.43 -9.15 23.88
N ILE A 342 2.47 -8.84 22.99
CA ILE A 342 2.10 -7.46 22.66
C ILE A 342 1.62 -6.70 23.91
N SER A 343 0.97 -7.38 24.85
CA SER A 343 0.54 -6.81 26.14
C SER A 343 1.68 -6.22 26.97
N ARG A 344 2.92 -6.69 26.76
CA ARG A 344 4.11 -6.21 27.47
C ARG A 344 4.74 -4.96 26.82
N LEU A 345 4.26 -4.57 25.64
CA LEU A 345 4.73 -3.38 24.97
C LEU A 345 4.04 -2.14 25.54
N HIS A 346 4.85 -1.10 25.80
CA HIS A 346 4.42 0.27 26.06
C HIS A 346 3.48 0.76 24.95
N THR A 347 2.18 0.66 25.25
CA THR A 347 1.11 1.04 24.35
C THR A 347 0.71 2.47 24.70
N VAL A 348 0.96 3.40 23.79
CA VAL A 348 0.63 4.83 23.98
C VAL A 348 -0.88 5.05 23.86
N MET A 349 -1.53 4.25 23.01
CA MET A 349 -2.94 4.37 22.74
C MET A 349 -3.58 3.03 22.40
N ARG A 350 -4.83 2.86 22.85
CA ARG A 350 -5.68 1.70 22.54
C ARG A 350 -7.02 2.20 22.05
N GLU A 351 -7.52 1.56 21.01
CA GLU A 351 -8.84 1.83 20.46
C GLU A 351 -9.55 0.51 20.17
N ARG A 352 -10.68 0.31 20.84
CA ARG A 352 -11.53 -0.85 20.59
C ARG A 352 -12.28 -0.63 19.30
N ILE A 353 -12.14 -1.56 18.36
CA ILE A 353 -12.79 -1.42 17.07
C ILE A 353 -14.22 -1.93 17.19
N THR A 354 -15.16 -0.98 17.14
CA THR A 354 -16.59 -1.27 17.16
C THR A 354 -17.12 -1.21 15.74
N PHE A 355 -17.38 -2.37 15.16
CA PHE A 355 -18.26 -2.47 14.01
C PHE A 355 -19.69 -2.24 14.54
N GLY A 356 -20.56 -1.54 13.81
CA GLY A 356 -21.94 -1.28 14.28
C GLY A 356 -22.64 -2.56 14.76
N HIS A 357 -23.74 -2.44 15.52
CA HIS A 357 -24.39 -3.49 16.34
C HIS A 357 -24.63 -4.89 15.72
N SER A 358 -24.41 -5.08 14.43
CA SER A 358 -24.72 -6.27 13.65
C SER A 358 -23.52 -7.15 13.23
N ALA A 359 -22.26 -6.69 13.29
CA ALA A 359 -21.14 -7.49 12.75
C ALA A 359 -20.39 -8.28 13.84
N ARG A 360 -20.89 -9.48 14.18
CA ARG A 360 -20.09 -10.52 14.86
C ARG A 360 -19.55 -11.48 13.81
N PHE A 361 -18.27 -11.38 13.50
CA PHE A 361 -17.59 -12.33 12.62
C PHE A 361 -17.33 -13.65 13.38
N ARG A 362 -17.47 -14.79 12.70
CA ARG A 362 -16.82 -16.02 13.18
C ARG A 362 -15.33 -15.93 12.89
N ASP A 363 -14.55 -16.38 13.84
CA ASP A 363 -13.11 -16.57 13.67
C ASP A 363 -12.85 -17.81 12.79
N PRO A 364 -11.83 -17.81 11.90
CA PRO A 364 -10.88 -16.72 11.60
C PRO A 364 -11.44 -15.66 10.64
N ALA A 365 -11.53 -14.40 11.09
CA ALA A 365 -11.77 -13.25 10.22
C ALA A 365 -10.42 -12.69 9.76
N ARG A 366 -10.14 -12.66 8.45
CA ARG A 366 -8.95 -12.04 7.87
C ARG A 366 -8.91 -10.56 8.24
N ARG A 367 -7.76 -10.11 8.73
CA ARG A 367 -7.52 -8.73 9.16
C ARG A 367 -6.49 -8.09 8.27
N GLU A 368 -6.68 -6.81 7.99
CA GLU A 368 -5.69 -6.00 7.30
C GLU A 368 -5.62 -4.64 7.99
N LEU A 369 -4.41 -4.10 8.06
CA LEU A 369 -4.11 -2.83 8.69
C LEU A 369 -3.22 -2.05 7.72
N TYR A 370 -3.65 -0.84 7.38
CA TYR A 370 -2.91 0.04 6.50
C TYR A 370 -2.75 1.40 7.16
N ALA A 371 -1.58 2.02 7.00
CA ALA A 371 -1.29 3.32 7.57
C ALA A 371 -0.63 4.21 6.51
N TYR A 372 -1.27 5.32 6.22
CA TYR A 372 -0.85 6.21 5.15
C TYR A 372 -0.63 7.62 5.69
N PRO A 373 0.57 8.22 5.51
CA PRO A 373 0.78 9.62 5.90
C PRO A 373 -0.20 10.52 5.16
N SER A 374 -0.75 11.52 5.84
CA SER A 374 -1.63 12.51 5.23
C SER A 374 -0.84 13.32 4.20
N PRO A 375 -1.36 13.51 2.98
CA PRO A 375 -0.68 14.34 1.97
C PRO A 375 -0.65 15.84 2.33
N ILE A 376 -1.40 16.24 3.36
CA ILE A 376 -1.68 17.64 3.70
C ILE A 376 -1.00 18.04 5.00
N GLU A 377 -1.06 17.16 6.01
CA GLU A 377 -0.51 17.41 7.35
C GLU A 377 0.62 16.44 7.69
N ASP A 378 1.81 16.99 7.96
CA ASP A 378 2.93 16.20 8.46
C ASP A 378 2.64 15.62 9.84
N GLY A 379 3.01 14.36 10.07
CA GLY A 379 2.74 13.69 11.35
C GLY A 379 1.27 13.29 11.55
N THR A 380 0.41 13.51 10.55
CA THR A 380 -0.95 12.97 10.52
C THR A 380 -0.98 11.76 9.60
N PHE A 381 -1.76 10.75 9.97
CA PHE A 381 -1.91 9.49 9.24
C PHE A 381 -3.38 9.13 9.12
N ARG A 382 -3.72 8.53 7.99
CA ARG A 382 -4.96 7.80 7.85
C ARG A 382 -4.68 6.32 8.06
N VAL A 383 -5.36 5.76 9.05
CA VAL A 383 -5.25 4.35 9.40
C VAL A 383 -6.53 3.65 8.97
N TRP A 384 -6.40 2.59 8.19
CA TRP A 384 -7.51 1.76 7.79
C TRP A 384 -7.40 0.39 8.44
N VAL A 385 -8.51 -0.05 9.02
CA VAL A 385 -8.68 -1.40 9.53
C VAL A 385 -9.75 -2.10 8.71
N ARG A 386 -9.37 -3.19 8.07
CA ARG A 386 -10.31 -4.06 7.36
C ARG A 386 -10.43 -5.39 8.09
N MET A 387 -11.67 -5.82 8.29
CA MET A 387 -11.99 -7.16 8.79
C MET A 387 -12.86 -7.83 7.75
N ALA A 388 -12.50 -9.03 7.32
CA ALA A 388 -13.27 -9.85 6.39
C ALA A 388 -13.50 -11.23 6.99
N GLY A 389 -14.74 -11.67 7.08
CA GLY A 389 -15.05 -12.97 7.68
C GLY A 389 -16.45 -13.44 7.37
N TYR A 390 -16.79 -14.62 7.88
CA TYR A 390 -18.13 -15.16 7.80
C TYR A 390 -19.01 -14.55 8.88
N GLU A 391 -20.16 -14.02 8.49
CA GLU A 391 -21.14 -13.52 9.44
C GLU A 391 -21.71 -14.69 10.25
N ARG A 392 -21.78 -14.54 11.57
CA ARG A 392 -22.40 -15.53 12.45
C ARG A 392 -23.92 -15.39 12.33
N SER A 393 -24.51 -15.92 11.25
CA SER A 393 -25.98 -16.00 11.17
C SER A 393 -26.47 -16.89 12.31
N SER A 394 -27.42 -16.37 13.09
CA SER A 394 -28.14 -17.13 14.12
C SER A 394 -29.03 -18.23 13.53
N PHE A 395 -29.28 -18.19 12.21
CA PHE A 395 -30.08 -19.17 11.50
C PHE A 395 -29.22 -20.22 10.80
N ARG A 396 -29.62 -21.49 10.98
CA ARG A 396 -29.10 -22.70 10.32
C ARG A 396 -29.41 -22.68 8.81
N LEU A 397 -28.92 -21.69 8.08
CA LEU A 397 -29.02 -21.71 6.62
C LEU A 397 -27.89 -22.56 6.03
N PRO A 398 -28.15 -23.35 4.96
CA PRO A 398 -27.17 -24.22 4.36
C PRO A 398 -26.11 -23.41 3.58
N SER A 399 -24.84 -23.70 3.84
CA SER A 399 -23.65 -23.60 2.95
C SER A 399 -23.28 -22.30 2.20
N SER A 400 -24.15 -21.30 2.03
CA SER A 400 -23.76 -19.99 1.46
C SER A 400 -23.57 -18.96 2.58
N ALA A 401 -22.58 -19.17 3.44
CA ALA A 401 -22.25 -18.20 4.47
C ALA A 401 -21.79 -16.90 3.78
N LEU A 402 -22.62 -15.85 3.87
CA LEU A 402 -22.31 -14.54 3.31
C LEU A 402 -21.01 -14.04 3.96
N ARG A 403 -19.97 -13.93 3.13
CA ARG A 403 -18.74 -13.24 3.54
C ARG A 403 -19.07 -11.76 3.63
N ARG A 404 -18.80 -11.17 4.78
CA ARG A 404 -18.85 -9.72 4.96
C ARG A 404 -17.45 -9.20 5.17
N ALA A 405 -17.17 -8.02 4.62
CA ALA A 405 -16.07 -7.22 5.10
C ALA A 405 -16.57 -5.87 5.59
N VAL A 406 -15.91 -5.39 6.64
CA VAL A 406 -16.13 -4.06 7.18
C VAL A 406 -14.79 -3.34 7.19
N LEU A 407 -14.85 -2.08 6.81
CA LEU A 407 -13.72 -1.18 6.73
C LEU A 407 -13.95 -0.01 7.67
N VAL A 408 -12.97 0.28 8.53
CA VAL A 408 -13.02 1.39 9.48
C VAL A 408 -11.79 2.27 9.27
N SER A 409 -12.01 3.57 9.09
CA SER A 409 -10.92 4.55 9.04
C SER A 409 -10.78 5.30 10.35
N TYR A 410 -9.54 5.60 10.67
CA TYR A 410 -9.13 6.47 11.74
C TYR A 410 -8.18 7.54 11.22
N HIS A 411 -8.23 8.71 11.86
CA HIS A 411 -7.30 9.80 11.71
C HIS A 411 -6.38 9.79 12.92
N LEU A 412 -5.12 9.46 12.71
CA LEU A 412 -4.08 9.42 13.74
C LEU A 412 -3.20 10.66 13.61
N SER A 413 -3.12 11.46 14.67
CA SER A 413 -2.22 12.62 14.75
C SER A 413 -1.12 12.33 15.76
N LEU A 414 0.13 12.38 15.30
CA LEU A 414 1.30 12.29 16.15
C LEU A 414 1.56 13.63 16.84
N PRO A 415 2.13 13.62 18.07
CA PRO A 415 2.51 14.85 18.75
C PRO A 415 3.62 15.56 17.97
N ARG A 416 3.43 16.84 17.64
CA ARG A 416 4.43 17.67 16.95
C ARG A 416 5.30 18.45 17.92
N ARG A 417 4.76 18.75 19.10
CA ARG A 417 5.44 19.51 20.15
C ARG A 417 5.45 18.74 21.45
N ALA A 418 6.47 19.00 22.27
CA ALA A 418 6.50 18.48 23.64
C ALA A 418 5.22 18.91 24.38
N GLY A 419 4.54 17.94 25.00
CA GLY A 419 3.27 18.15 25.72
C GLY A 419 2.01 17.92 24.88
N GLU A 420 2.10 17.86 23.54
CA GLU A 420 0.98 17.39 22.73
C GLU A 420 0.77 15.89 22.94
N ARG A 421 -0.50 15.48 22.94
CA ARG A 421 -0.86 14.06 23.03
C ARG A 421 -1.19 13.53 21.65
N MET A 422 -0.77 12.30 21.40
CA MET A 422 -1.26 11.53 20.26
C MET A 422 -2.79 11.47 20.32
N ALA A 423 -3.44 11.57 19.16
CA ALA A 423 -4.90 11.50 19.05
C ALA A 423 -5.29 10.54 17.92
N LEU A 424 -6.19 9.61 18.20
CA LEU A 424 -6.81 8.76 17.18
C LEU A 424 -8.31 9.06 17.16
N ARG A 425 -8.81 9.46 16.01
CA ARG A 425 -10.22 9.82 15.82
C ARG A 425 -10.81 8.94 14.74
N ARG A 426 -11.83 8.17 15.09
CA ARG A 426 -12.61 7.41 14.10
C ARG A 426 -13.24 8.39 13.09
N ARG A 427 -13.15 8.07 11.80
CA ARG A 427 -13.74 8.88 10.72
C ARG A 427 -14.97 8.21 10.15
N THR A 428 -14.78 7.05 9.53
CA THR A 428 -15.83 6.36 8.79
C THR A 428 -15.81 4.89 9.14
N ALA A 429 -16.97 4.25 9.10
CA ALA A 429 -17.08 2.81 9.01
C ALA A 429 -18.03 2.48 7.88
N ALA A 430 -17.62 1.53 7.05
CA ALA A 430 -18.29 1.26 5.80
C ALA A 430 -18.23 -0.25 5.51
N ASN A 431 -19.19 -0.74 4.74
CA ASN A 431 -19.09 -2.09 4.19
C ASN A 431 -17.98 -2.12 3.14
N ALA A 432 -17.34 -3.27 2.98
CA ALA A 432 -16.36 -3.52 1.95
C ALA A 432 -16.64 -4.87 1.29
N SER A 433 -16.17 -5.05 0.06
CA SER A 433 -16.18 -6.37 -0.54
C SER A 433 -15.24 -7.32 0.22
N PRO A 434 -15.68 -8.57 0.50
CA PRO A 434 -14.90 -9.55 1.25
C PRO A 434 -13.69 -10.08 0.47
N ALA A 435 -13.70 -9.97 -0.86
CA ALA A 435 -12.66 -10.50 -1.72
C ALA A 435 -11.64 -9.44 -2.17
N CYS A 436 -11.81 -8.18 -1.76
CA CYS A 436 -10.82 -7.17 -2.07
C CYS A 436 -9.44 -7.46 -1.46
N SER A 437 -8.41 -6.87 -2.06
CA SER A 437 -7.05 -6.75 -1.53
C SER A 437 -6.51 -5.37 -1.85
N GLY A 438 -5.51 -4.94 -1.07
CA GLY A 438 -4.96 -3.60 -1.20
C GLY A 438 -5.99 -2.53 -0.82
N LEU A 439 -5.50 -1.41 -0.31
CA LEU A 439 -6.37 -0.30 0.05
C LEU A 439 -5.64 1.00 -0.23
N SER A 440 -6.26 1.95 -0.91
CA SER A 440 -5.69 3.28 -1.08
C SER A 440 -5.90 4.12 0.18
N TYR A 441 -5.23 5.28 0.23
CA TYR A 441 -5.48 6.34 1.19
C TYR A 441 -6.97 6.71 1.23
N SER A 442 -7.64 6.85 0.08
CA SER A 442 -9.07 7.17 0.01
C SER A 442 -10.00 6.00 0.36
N GLY A 443 -9.47 4.81 0.64
CA GLY A 443 -10.28 3.63 0.99
C GLY A 443 -10.78 2.86 -0.23
N HIS A 444 -10.17 3.06 -1.40
CA HIS A 444 -10.46 2.26 -2.58
C HIS A 444 -9.69 0.95 -2.50
N SER A 445 -10.35 -0.15 -2.81
CA SER A 445 -9.77 -1.49 -2.81
C SER A 445 -10.08 -2.17 -4.13
N HIS A 446 -9.30 -3.17 -4.53
CA HIS A 446 -9.60 -3.93 -5.74
C HIS A 446 -9.96 -5.37 -5.41
N GLU A 447 -10.87 -5.94 -6.19
CA GLU A 447 -11.24 -7.34 -6.20
C GLU A 447 -10.89 -7.96 -7.54
N TYR A 448 -10.37 -9.18 -7.49
CA TYR A 448 -10.20 -10.02 -8.68
C TYR A 448 -11.44 -10.88 -8.84
N VAL A 449 -12.19 -10.63 -9.90
CA VAL A 449 -13.42 -11.41 -10.21
C VAL A 449 -13.09 -12.57 -11.12
N SER A 450 -12.19 -12.35 -12.07
CA SER A 450 -11.66 -13.38 -12.97
C SER A 450 -10.19 -13.07 -13.30
N PHE A 451 -9.55 -13.93 -14.08
CA PHE A 451 -8.18 -13.69 -14.56
C PHE A 451 -8.07 -12.41 -15.40
N ASP A 452 -9.15 -12.02 -16.07
CA ASP A 452 -9.15 -10.90 -17.01
C ASP A 452 -9.92 -9.68 -16.47
N GLU A 453 -10.53 -9.77 -15.29
CA GLU A 453 -11.37 -8.70 -14.74
C GLU A 453 -10.99 -8.33 -13.32
N GLN A 454 -10.58 -7.07 -13.17
CA GLN A 454 -10.35 -6.43 -11.88
C GLN A 454 -11.40 -5.35 -11.65
N ARG A 455 -11.98 -5.37 -10.46
CA ARG A 455 -12.98 -4.39 -10.03
C ARG A 455 -12.42 -3.54 -8.91
N VAL A 456 -12.75 -2.26 -8.91
CA VAL A 456 -12.40 -1.34 -7.83
C VAL A 456 -13.65 -0.95 -7.06
N PHE A 457 -13.56 -1.01 -5.75
CA PHE A 457 -14.62 -0.66 -4.81
C PHE A 457 -14.17 0.53 -3.98
N SER A 458 -15.04 1.52 -3.85
CA SER A 458 -14.87 2.59 -2.86
C SER A 458 -15.38 2.12 -1.49
N ALA A 459 -14.88 2.72 -0.42
CA ALA A 459 -15.32 2.42 0.94
C ALA A 459 -16.82 2.74 1.09
N GLY A 460 -17.63 1.72 1.38
CA GLY A 460 -19.08 1.85 1.57
C GLY A 460 -19.92 1.51 0.34
N GLU A 461 -19.29 1.43 -0.83
CA GLU A 461 -19.95 1.00 -2.05
C GLU A 461 -19.95 -0.53 -2.14
N LEU A 462 -21.13 -1.10 -2.37
CA LEU A 462 -21.27 -2.55 -2.64
C LEU A 462 -21.09 -2.88 -4.12
N GLN A 463 -21.24 -1.89 -4.99
CA GLN A 463 -21.00 -2.01 -6.41
C GLN A 463 -19.60 -1.50 -6.75
N PRO A 464 -18.94 -2.08 -7.76
CA PRO A 464 -17.66 -1.57 -8.21
C PRO A 464 -17.83 -0.15 -8.77
N VAL A 465 -16.96 0.78 -8.37
CA VAL A 465 -16.91 2.14 -8.93
C VAL A 465 -16.18 2.17 -10.27
N ALA A 466 -15.35 1.16 -10.54
CA ALA A 466 -14.71 0.98 -11.83
C ALA A 466 -14.43 -0.52 -12.06
N SER A 467 -14.41 -0.93 -13.32
CA SER A 467 -14.04 -2.29 -13.74
C SER A 467 -13.09 -2.20 -14.91
N PHE A 468 -12.03 -3.01 -14.85
CA PHE A 468 -10.93 -2.99 -15.81
C PHE A 468 -10.76 -4.39 -16.38
N HIS A 469 -10.56 -4.45 -17.69
CA HIS A 469 -10.15 -5.70 -18.34
C HIS A 469 -8.63 -5.75 -18.38
N LEU A 470 -8.04 -6.70 -17.68
CA LEU A 470 -6.61 -6.97 -17.70
C LEU A 470 -6.28 -7.58 -19.06
N ARG A 471 -5.52 -6.86 -19.89
CA ARG A 471 -5.08 -7.37 -21.18
C ARG A 471 -3.86 -8.27 -21.00
N GLY A 472 -3.98 -9.54 -21.40
CA GLY A 472 -2.86 -10.50 -21.43
C GLY A 472 -2.71 -11.31 -20.13
N SER A 473 -1.57 -11.98 -19.96
CA SER A 473 -1.24 -12.86 -18.82
C SER A 473 -0.94 -12.11 -17.51
N VAL A 474 -1.44 -10.89 -17.39
CA VAL A 474 -1.12 -9.91 -16.36
C VAL A 474 -2.03 -10.15 -15.16
N GLY A 475 -1.47 -10.71 -14.08
CA GLY A 475 -2.28 -11.18 -12.95
C GLY A 475 -2.63 -10.16 -11.86
N TYR A 476 -2.10 -8.93 -11.90
CA TYR A 476 -2.23 -8.01 -10.75
C TYR A 476 -2.10 -6.52 -11.09
N ALA A 477 -3.17 -5.72 -11.06
CA ALA A 477 -3.02 -4.27 -11.11
C ALA A 477 -3.00 -3.66 -9.70
N HIS A 478 -2.11 -2.69 -9.48
CA HIS A 478 -1.93 -2.04 -8.19
C HIS A 478 -2.55 -0.66 -8.15
N ILE A 479 -3.40 -0.42 -7.15
CA ILE A 479 -3.95 0.93 -6.88
C ILE A 479 -2.91 1.73 -6.10
N SER A 480 -2.43 2.82 -6.69
CA SER A 480 -1.56 3.79 -6.02
C SER A 480 -2.22 4.31 -4.75
N THR A 481 -1.42 4.43 -3.71
CA THR A 481 -1.87 4.83 -2.40
C THR A 481 -2.64 6.16 -2.42
N TYR A 482 -2.23 7.19 -3.17
CA TYR A 482 -2.82 8.54 -3.05
C TYR A 482 -3.64 8.96 -4.26
N SER A 483 -3.10 8.77 -5.45
CA SER A 483 -3.75 9.20 -6.68
C SER A 483 -4.87 8.26 -7.12
N GLY A 484 -4.91 7.06 -6.54
CA GLY A 484 -5.75 5.99 -7.05
C GLY A 484 -5.28 5.43 -8.40
N ALA A 485 -4.12 5.87 -8.89
CA ALA A 485 -3.55 5.41 -10.13
C ALA A 485 -3.40 3.90 -10.16
N ILE A 486 -4.05 3.24 -11.11
CA ILE A 486 -3.91 1.79 -11.30
C ILE A 486 -2.70 1.54 -12.18
N THR A 487 -1.73 0.75 -11.71
CA THR A 487 -0.52 0.35 -12.45
C THR A 487 -0.61 -1.11 -12.89
N TYR A 488 -0.30 -1.38 -14.16
CA TYR A 488 -0.35 -2.72 -14.74
C TYR A 488 1.05 -3.37 -14.85
N PRO A 489 1.14 -4.72 -14.72
CA PRO A 489 2.35 -5.51 -14.92
C PRO A 489 2.78 -5.73 -16.36
N ASP A 490 1.97 -5.42 -17.38
CA ASP A 490 2.54 -5.38 -18.72
C ASP A 490 3.60 -4.27 -18.71
N ARG A 491 4.70 -4.41 -19.44
CA ARG A 491 5.82 -3.45 -19.42
C ARG A 491 5.42 -1.99 -19.77
N ASN A 492 4.15 -1.73 -20.01
CA ASN A 492 3.51 -0.44 -20.08
C ASN A 492 2.81 -0.14 -18.75
N VAL A 493 3.40 0.75 -17.95
CA VAL A 493 2.72 1.29 -16.77
C VAL A 493 1.65 2.28 -17.23
N TYR A 494 0.41 1.83 -17.42
CA TYR A 494 -0.72 2.76 -17.50
C TYR A 494 -0.99 3.30 -16.10
N VAL A 495 -1.30 4.59 -15.99
CA VAL A 495 -1.64 5.28 -14.74
C VAL A 495 -3.03 5.87 -14.98
N SER A 496 -4.08 5.15 -14.58
CA SER A 496 -5.45 5.68 -14.65
C SER A 496 -5.79 6.36 -13.34
N TYR A 497 -5.89 7.68 -13.34
CA TYR A 497 -6.50 8.41 -12.21
C TYR A 497 -8.00 8.09 -12.19
N PHE A 498 -8.62 7.98 -11.01
CA PHE A 498 -10.06 7.74 -10.92
C PHE A 498 -10.82 8.93 -11.53
N GLU A 499 -11.81 8.60 -12.39
CA GLU A 499 -12.63 9.50 -13.21
C GLU A 499 -13.31 10.67 -12.46
#